data_AF-A0A4D4M918-F1
#
_entry.id   AF-A0A4D4M918-F1
#
_cell.length_a   1.000
_cell.length_b   1.000
_cell.length_c   1.000
_cell.angle_alpha   90.00
_cell.angle_beta   90.00
_cell.angle_gamma   90.00
#
_symmetry.space_group_name_H-M   'P 1'
#
loop_
_entity.id
_entity.type
_entity.pdbx_description
1 polymer ?
#
loop_
_entity_poly.entity_id
_entity_poly.type
_entity_poly.pdbx_seq_one_letter_code
_entity_poly.pdbx_strand_id
1 'polypeptide(L)' 'MSTLIDVVDRDYRVFVLTDGVADPHPEVNRVLIDEVFPSRAHLIDTAELSELLKGA' A
#
# COMPACT_ATOMS: atom_id res chain seq x y z
N MET A 1 -6.48 7.33 -2.21
CA MET A 1 -7.39 6.39 -1.53
C MET A 1 -8.42 5.76 -2.45
N SER A 2 -8.99 6.47 -3.43
CA SER A 2 -10.02 5.92 -4.34
C SER A 2 -9.62 4.60 -5.02
N THR A 3 -8.40 4.51 -5.54
CA THR A 3 -7.91 3.30 -6.20
C THR A 3 -7.88 2.09 -5.27
N LEU A 4 -7.37 2.24 -4.04
CA LEU A 4 -7.28 1.15 -3.06
C LEU A 4 -8.66 0.55 -2.75
N ILE A 5 -9.69 1.40 -2.66
CA ILE A 5 -11.06 0.96 -2.40
C ILE A 5 -11.61 0.17 -3.60
N ASP A 6 -11.48 0.71 -4.82
CA ASP A 6 -11.95 0.05 -6.04
C ASP A 6 -11.30 -1.34 -6.26
N VAL A 7 -10.01 -1.49 -5.93
CA VAL A 7 -9.33 -2.80 -6.11
C VAL A 7 -9.68 -3.81 -5.02
N VAL A 8 -9.97 -3.36 -3.79
CA VAL A 8 -10.45 -4.24 -2.72
C VAL A 8 -11.84 -4.77 -3.05
N ASP A 9 -12.73 -3.92 -3.58
CA ASP A 9 -14.08 -4.33 -4.01
C ASP A 9 -14.07 -5.34 -5.17
N ARG A 10 -12.96 -5.42 -5.91
CA ARG A 10 -12.76 -6.35 -7.04
C ARG A 10 -11.96 -7.60 -6.67
N ASP A 11 -11.75 -7.85 -5.38
CA ASP A 11 -11.01 -9.01 -4.84
C ASP A 11 -9.55 -9.12 -5.35
N TYR A 12 -8.90 -8.01 -5.68
CA TYR A 12 -7.46 -8.04 -5.98
C TYR A 12 -6.64 -8.26 -4.71
N ARG A 13 -5.53 -9.01 -4.85
CA ARG A 13 -4.46 -8.98 -3.85
C ARG A 13 -3.63 -7.71 -4.05
N VAL A 14 -3.75 -6.77 -3.12
CA VAL A 14 -3.13 -5.45 -3.24
C VAL A 14 -1.88 -5.34 -2.38
N PHE A 15 -0.84 -4.75 -2.96
CA PHE A 15 0.38 -4.33 -2.27
C PHE A 15 0.51 -2.81 -2.35
N VAL A 16 0.82 -2.15 -1.24
CA VAL A 16 1.11 -0.72 -1.18
C VAL A 16 2.59 -0.54 -0.86
N LEU A 17 3.26 0.28 -1.67
CA LEU A 17 4.67 0.64 -1.48
C LEU A 17 4.76 1.79 -0.48
N THR A 18 5.29 1.53 0.72
CA THR A 18 5.33 2.52 1.81
C THR A 18 6.22 3.73 1.50
N ASP A 19 7.26 3.53 0.70
CA ASP A 19 8.17 4.55 0.17
C ASP A 19 7.71 5.15 -1.18
N GLY A 20 6.61 4.65 -1.74
CA GLY A 20 6.01 5.10 -3.00
C GLY A 20 4.73 5.93 -2.83
N VAL A 21 4.30 6.22 -1.60
CA VAL A 21 3.07 6.95 -1.29
C VAL A 21 3.33 8.23 -0.51
N ALA A 22 2.60 9.28 -0.84
CA ALA A 22 2.69 10.57 -0.15
C ALA A 22 1.29 11.17 0.04
N ASP A 23 1.11 11.85 1.17
CA ASP A 23 0.01 12.78 1.40
C ASP A 23 0.62 14.16 1.71
N PRO A 24 0.02 15.28 1.24
CA PRO A 24 0.50 16.63 1.59
C PRO A 24 0.58 16.90 3.10
N HIS A 25 -0.22 16.18 3.91
CA HIS A 25 -0.21 16.28 5.36
C HIS A 25 0.53 15.08 5.96
N PRO A 26 1.70 15.30 6.61
CA PRO A 26 2.49 14.21 7.17
C PRO A 26 1.72 13.34 8.19
N GLU A 27 0.84 13.94 8.98
CA GLU A 27 0.00 13.21 9.93
C GLU A 27 -1.02 12.30 9.23
N VAL A 28 -1.59 12.74 8.10
CA VAL A 28 -2.50 11.91 7.30
C VAL A 28 -1.74 10.76 6.67
N ASN A 29 -0.56 11.02 6.09
CA ASN A 29 0.28 9.97 5.53
C ASN A 29 0.63 8.90 6.58
N ARG A 30 0.98 9.33 7.80
CA ARG A 30 1.26 8.43 8.91
C ARG A 30 0.05 7.58 9.28
N VAL A 31 -1.13 8.17 9.47
CA VAL A 31 -2.36 7.41 9.78
C VAL A 31 -2.71 6.43 8.66
N LEU A 32 -2.51 6.82 7.40
CA LEU A 32 -2.75 5.94 6.26
C LEU A 32 -1.84 4.71 6.30
N ILE A 33 -0.54 4.89 6.56
CA ILE A 33 0.45 3.81 6.62
C ILE A 33 0.26 2.96 7.88
N ASP A 34 0.12 3.57 9.05
CA ASP A 34 0.16 2.86 10.34
C ASP A 34 -1.17 2.15 10.66
N GLU A 35 -2.31 2.72 10.26
CA GLU A 35 -3.63 2.28 10.73
C GLU A 35 -4.56 1.82 9.60
N VAL A 36 -4.62 2.57 8.49
CA VAL A 36 -5.66 2.34 7.46
C VAL A 36 -5.25 1.24 6.48
N PHE A 37 -4.08 1.34 5.87
CA PHE A 37 -3.63 0.42 4.83
C PHE A 37 -3.44 -1.04 5.29
N PRO A 38 -2.92 -1.33 6.51
CA PRO A 38 -2.73 -2.71 6.96
C PRO A 38 -4.02 -3.54 7.00
N SER A 39 -5.18 -2.88 7.17
CA SER A 39 -6.49 -3.54 7.15
C SER A 39 -6.98 -3.92 5.74
N ARG A 40 -6.31 -3.44 4.68
CA ARG A 40 -6.81 -3.49 3.28
C ARG A 40 -5.78 -3.92 2.24
N ALA A 41 -4.50 -3.92 2.59
CA ALA A 41 -3.40 -4.27 1.68
C ALA A 41 -2.19 -4.82 2.43
N HIS A 42 -1.33 -5.52 1.70
CA HIS A 42 0.01 -5.83 2.16
C HIS A 42 0.90 -4.60 2.00
N LEU A 43 1.57 -4.21 3.07
CA LEU A 43 2.57 -3.14 3.01
C LEU A 43 3.93 -3.75 2.71
N ILE A 44 4.60 -3.21 1.70
CA ILE A 44 5.99 -3.53 1.37
C ILE A 44 6.72 -2.23 1.00
N ASP A 45 8.05 -2.26 0.90
CA ASP A 45 8.82 -1.19 0.24
C ASP A 45 9.22 -1.57 -1.20
N THR A 46 9.86 -0.63 -1.91
CA THR A 46 10.35 -0.90 -3.28
C THR A 46 11.43 -1.99 -3.34
N ALA A 47 12.19 -2.21 -2.26
CA ALA A 47 13.21 -3.26 -2.22
C ALA A 47 12.56 -4.66 -2.12
N GLU A 48 11.57 -4.81 -1.25
CA GLU A 48 10.75 -6.01 -1.10
C GLU A 48 9.95 -6.32 -2.38
N LEU A 49 9.46 -5.29 -3.09
CA LEU A 49 8.84 -5.49 -4.40
C LEU A 49 9.79 -6.16 -5.40
N SER A 50 11.07 -5.75 -5.42
CA SER A 50 12.06 -6.35 -6.32
C SER A 50 12.26 -7.83 -6.04
N GLU A 51 12.30 -8.23 -4.76
CA GLU A 51 12.41 -9.63 -4.36
C GLU A 51 11.15 -10.43 -4.70
N LEU A 52 9.96 -9.86 -4.50
CA LEU A 52 8.69 -10.49 -4.84
C LEU A 52 8.60 -10.81 -6.34
N LEU A 53 9.02 -9.88 -7.19
CA LEU A 53 9.00 -10.06 -8.64
C LEU A 53 10.03 -11.07 -9.16
N LYS A 54 11.12 -11.32 -8.42
CA LYS A 54 12.09 -12.37 -8.77
C LYS A 54 11.59 -13.78 -8.42
N GLY A 55 10.68 -13.87 -7.45
CA GLY A 55 10.10 -15.15 -7.00
C GLY A 55 8.78 -15.55 -7.70
N ALA A 56 8.26 -14.70 -8.59
CA ALA A 56 7.03 -14.92 -9.37
C ALA A 56 7.36 -15.46 -10.78
#